data_AF-A0A0K2JE23-F1
#
_entry.id   AF-A0A0K2JE23-F1
#
_cell.length_a   1.000
_cell.length_b   1.000
_cell.length_c   1.000
_cell.angle_alpha   90.00
_cell.angle_beta   90.00
_cell.angle_gamma   90.00
#
_symmetry.space_group_name_H-M   'P 1'
#
loop_
_entity.id
_entity.type
_entity.pdbx_description
1 polymer ?
#
loop_
_entity_poly.entity_id
_entity_poly.type
_entity_poly.pdbx_seq_one_letter_code
_entity_poly.pdbx_strand_id
1 'polypeptide(L)' 'MKKGIISVGLGLLMISCTNAKLVQYNTDRLDNIEAYLRENKFIKPSENVEKLKEEGKINYSQEYRSLEKEADAWLEEQQQ' A
#
# COMPACT_ATOMS: atom_id res chain seq x y z
N MET A 1 -30.29 -25.23 -5.31
CA MET A 1 -28.93 -25.62 -5.73
C MET A 1 -28.53 -25.03 -7.09
N LYS A 2 -29.28 -25.24 -8.19
CA LYS A 2 -28.92 -24.72 -9.53
C LYS A 2 -28.76 -23.19 -9.63
N LYS A 3 -29.61 -22.42 -8.93
CA LYS A 3 -29.52 -20.93 -8.93
C LYS A 3 -28.28 -20.39 -8.22
N GLY A 4 -27.79 -21.09 -7.19
CA GLY A 4 -26.60 -20.68 -6.43
C GLY A 4 -25.30 -20.86 -7.22
N ILE A 5 -25.23 -21.89 -8.06
CA ILE A 5 -24.07 -22.15 -8.92
C ILE A 5 -23.94 -21.08 -10.01
N ILE A 6 -25.07 -20.65 -10.60
CA ILE A 6 -25.09 -19.61 -11.64
C ILE A 6 -24.65 -18.26 -11.07
N SER A 7 -25.10 -17.90 -9.86
CA SER A 7 -24.72 -16.64 -9.20
C SER A 7 -23.24 -16.60 -8.80
N VAL A 8 -22.66 -17.73 -8.37
CA VAL A 8 -21.21 -17.82 -8.07
C VAL A 8 -20.39 -17.74 -9.36
N GLY A 9 -20.82 -18.41 -10.43
CA GLY A 9 -20.16 -18.35 -11.73
C GLY A 9 -20.16 -16.94 -12.34
N LEU A 10 -21.25 -16.18 -12.18
CA LEU A 10 -21.32 -14.80 -12.66
C LEU A 10 -20.44 -13.83 -11.86
N GLY A 11 -20.31 -14.06 -10.54
CA GLY A 11 -19.40 -13.30 -9.67
C GLY A 11 -17.94 -13.45 -10.06
N LEU A 12 -17.50 -14.68 -10.40
CA LEU A 12 -16.14 -14.95 -10.87
C LEU A 12 -15.86 -14.35 -12.26
N LEU A 13 -16.87 -14.30 -13.13
CA LEU A 13 -16.75 -13.68 -14.46
C LEU A 13 -16.57 -12.16 -14.39
N MET A 14 -17.15 -11.47 -13.39
CA MET A 14 -16.93 -10.01 -13.25
C MET A 14 -15.53 -9.66 -12.72
N ILE A 15 -14.88 -10.57 -11.98
CA ILE A 15 -13.47 -10.43 -11.57
C ILE A 15 -12.52 -10.72 -12.76
N SER A 16 -12.99 -11.44 -13.78
CA SER A 16 -12.17 -11.82 -14.94
C SER A 16 -11.88 -10.70 -15.95
N CYS A 17 -12.43 -9.50 -15.76
CA CYS A 17 -12.10 -8.34 -16.60
C CYS A 17 -10.76 -7.68 -16.23
N THR A 18 -10.14 -8.05 -15.12
CA THR A 18 -8.83 -7.54 -14.71
C THR A 18 -7.73 -8.47 -15.19
N ASN A 19 -6.74 -7.92 -15.92
CA ASN A 19 -5.56 -8.69 -16.32
C ASN A 19 -4.73 -8.99 -15.06
N ALA A 20 -4.92 -10.18 -14.47
CA ALA A 20 -4.28 -10.57 -13.21
C ALA A 20 -2.75 -10.42 -13.24
N LYS A 21 -2.11 -10.66 -14.39
CA LYS A 21 -0.66 -10.47 -14.55
C LYS A 21 -0.27 -8.99 -14.46
N LEU A 22 -1.09 -8.10 -15.02
CA LEU A 22 -0.85 -6.65 -14.96
C LEU A 22 -1.08 -6.12 -13.55
N VAL A 23 -2.12 -6.59 -12.86
CA VAL A 23 -2.39 -6.24 -11.46
C VAL A 23 -1.20 -6.65 -10.59
N GLN A 24 -0.79 -7.92 -10.67
CA GLN A 24 0.36 -8.43 -9.91
C GLN A 24 1.64 -7.63 -10.18
N TYR A 25 1.94 -7.37 -11.46
CA TYR A 25 3.12 -6.59 -11.85
C TYR A 25 3.11 -5.18 -11.25
N ASN A 26 1.95 -4.52 -11.18
CA ASN A 26 1.86 -3.20 -10.58
C ASN A 26 2.00 -3.26 -9.05
N THR A 27 1.38 -4.25 -8.40
CA THR A 27 1.56 -4.49 -6.96
C THR A 27 3.04 -4.69 -6.61
N ASP A 28 3.73 -5.60 -7.31
CA ASP A 28 5.15 -5.89 -7.08
C ASP A 28 6.03 -4.64 -7.25
N ARG A 29 5.70 -3.79 -8.24
CA ARG A 29 6.42 -2.54 -8.48
C ARG A 29 6.20 -1.50 -7.39
N LEU A 30 4.97 -1.36 -6.91
CA LEU A 30 4.65 -0.44 -5.81
C LEU A 30 5.36 -0.90 -4.53
N ASP A 31 5.35 -2.20 -4.24
CA ASP A 31 6.08 -2.78 -3.10
C ASP A 31 7.58 -2.49 -3.18
N ASN A 32 8.18 -2.65 -4.37
CA ASN A 32 9.60 -2.33 -4.57
C ASN A 32 9.89 -0.83 -4.39
N ILE A 33 9.00 0.06 -4.83
CA ILE A 33 9.15 1.51 -4.63
C ILE A 33 9.05 1.85 -3.14
N GLU A 34 8.06 1.31 -2.44
CA GLU A 34 7.90 1.52 -1.00
C GLU A 34 9.13 1.03 -0.21
N ALA A 35 9.67 -0.14 -0.57
CA ALA A 35 10.90 -0.66 0.04
C ALA A 35 12.10 0.27 -0.22
N TYR A 36 12.32 0.64 -1.49
CA TYR A 36 13.41 1.54 -1.86
C TYR A 36 13.35 2.87 -1.10
N LEU A 37 12.18 3.51 -1.05
CA LEU A 37 12.00 4.79 -0.35
C LEU A 37 12.20 4.66 1.17
N ARG A 38 11.80 3.54 1.77
CA ARG A 38 12.02 3.26 3.19
C ARG A 38 13.50 3.07 3.53
N GLU A 39 14.25 2.42 2.65
CA GLU A 39 15.68 2.17 2.82
C GLU A 39 16.54 3.41 2.49
N ASN A 40 16.07 4.26 1.57
CA ASN A 40 16.78 5.44 1.08
C ASN A 40 16.18 6.74 1.64
N LYS A 41 15.92 6.78 2.95
CA LYS A 41 15.50 8.01 3.61
C LYS A 41 16.53 9.11 3.34
N PHE A 42 16.06 10.27 2.88
CA PHE A 42 16.89 11.44 2.56
C PHE A 42 17.76 11.88 3.75
N ILE A 43 17.31 11.61 4.97
CA ILE A 43 18.03 11.88 6.21
C ILE A 43 18.28 10.56 6.93
N LYS A 44 19.55 10.19 7.09
CA LYS A 44 19.94 9.02 7.88
C LYS A 44 19.92 9.37 9.37
N PRO A 45 19.42 8.48 10.26
CA PRO A 45 19.45 8.72 11.70
C PRO A 45 20.90 8.96 12.16
N SER A 46 21.12 10.07 12.84
CA SER A 46 22.37 10.43 13.49
C SER A 46 22.07 11.29 14.70
N GLU A 47 22.98 11.36 15.66
CA GLU A 47 22.77 12.11 16.91
C GLU A 47 22.36 13.57 16.66
N ASN A 48 22.94 14.21 15.64
CA ASN A 48 22.61 15.59 15.29
C ASN A 48 21.24 15.73 14.60
N VAL A 49 20.83 14.73 13.82
CA VAL A 49 19.51 14.71 13.16
C VAL A 49 18.40 14.60 14.20
N GLU A 50 18.57 13.74 15.20
CA GLU A 50 17.55 13.61 16.26
C GLU A 50 17.41 14.90 17.08
N LYS A 51 18.52 15.55 17.44
CA LYS A 51 18.50 16.87 18.09
C LYS A 51 17.77 17.93 17.26
N LEU A 52 18.05 18.00 15.95
CA LEU A 52 17.36 18.94 15.05
C LEU A 52 15.86 18.66 14.93
N LYS A 53 15.45 17.38 15.03
CA LYS A 53 14.05 16.99 15.03
C LYS A 53 13.37 17.35 16.35
N GLU A 54 14.00 17.10 17.49
CA GLU A 54 13.50 17.49 18.82
C GLU A 54 13.35 19.01 18.94
N GLU A 55 14.29 19.77 18.36
CA GLU A 55 14.23 21.23 18.28
C GLU A 55 13.21 21.75 17.24
N GLY A 56 12.53 20.87 16.50
CA GLY A 56 11.52 21.23 15.50
C GLY A 56 12.07 21.88 14.23
N LYS A 57 13.39 21.80 13.99
CA LYS A 57 14.06 22.41 12.82
C LYS A 57 13.94 21.56 11.55
N ILE A 58 13.72 20.26 11.70
CA ILE A 58 13.49 19.32 10.61
C ILE A 58 12.33 18.39 10.95
N ASN A 59 11.71 17.79 9.94
CA ASN A 59 10.78 16.68 10.11
C ASN A 59 11.07 15.60 9.06
N TYR A 60 10.67 14.36 9.36
CA TYR A 60 10.71 13.28 8.39
C TYR A 60 9.59 13.49 7.37
N SER A 61 9.90 13.26 6.09
CA SER A 61 8.86 13.17 5.06
C SER A 61 7.95 11.97 5.36
N GLN A 62 6.67 12.08 5.01
CA GLN A 62 5.76 10.94 5.10
C GLN A 62 6.32 9.77 4.28
N GLU A 63 6.20 8.55 4.83
CA GLU A 63 6.53 7.35 4.07
C GLU A 63 5.50 7.20 2.95
N TYR A 64 5.99 6.96 1.73
CA TYR A 64 5.12 6.66 0.61
C TYR A 64 4.33 5.38 0.90
N ARG A 65 3.03 5.43 0.60
CA ARG A 65 2.09 4.31 0.67
C ARG A 65 1.27 4.30 -0.61
N SER A 66 1.06 3.11 -1.17
CA SER A 66 0.16 2.93 -2.30
C SER A 66 -1.31 3.15 -1.92
N LEU A 67 -2.11 3.62 -2.88
CA LEU A 67 -3.55 3.89 -2.66
C LEU A 67 -4.31 2.63 -2.25
N GLU A 68 -3.91 1.48 -2.79
CA GLU A 68 -4.46 0.18 -2.44
C GLU A 68 -4.29 -0.10 -0.93
N LYS A 69 -3.09 0.13 -0.38
CA LYS A 69 -2.81 -0.06 1.05
C LYS A 69 -3.41 1.02 1.95
N GLU A 70 -3.66 2.22 1.43
CA GLU A 70 -4.44 3.25 2.13
C GLU A 70 -5.91 2.84 2.24
N ALA A 71 -6.48 2.33 1.15
CA ALA A 71 -7.85 1.83 1.13
C ALA A 71 -8.03 0.63 2.08
N ASP A 72 -7.09 -0.31 2.09
CA ASP A 72 -7.12 -1.46 3.00
C ASP A 72 -7.06 -1.01 4.47
N ALA A 73 -6.14 -0.10 4.82
CA ALA A 73 -6.03 0.43 6.18
C ALA A 73 -7.32 1.16 6.61
N TRP A 74 -7.90 1.96 5.72
CA TRP A 74 -9.17 2.62 5.99
C TRP A 74 -10.31 1.62 6.25
N LEU A 75 -10.37 0.53 5.47
CA LEU A 75 -11.37 -0.53 5.66
C LEU A 75 -11.21 -1.25 7.01
N GLU A 76 -9.97 -1.51 7.44
CA GLU A 76 -9.67 -2.10 8.75
C GLU A 76 -10.10 -1.19 9.90
N GLU A 77 -9.87 0.12 9.78
CA GLU A 77 -10.29 1.12 10.78
C GLU A 77 -11.82 1.19 10.92
N GLN A 78 -12.58 1.01 9.84
CA GLN A 78 -14.06 0.99 9.90
C GLN A 78 -14.62 -0.28 10.55
N GLN A 79 -13.81 -1.34 10.69
CA GLN A 79 -14.22 -2.63 11.25
C GLN A 79 -13.89 -2.77 12.75
N GLN A 80 -13.22 -1.79 13.35
CA GLN A 80 -12.89 -1.71 14.78
C GLN A 80 -13.91 -0.89 15.56
#